data_AF-A0A7M7GHE4-F1
#
_entry.id   AF-A0A7M7GHE4-F1
#
_cell.length_a   1.000
_cell.length_b   1.000
_cell.length_c   1.000
_cell.angle_alpha   90.00
_cell.angle_beta   90.00
_cell.angle_gamma   90.00
#
_symmetry.space_group_name_H-M   'P 1'
#
loop_
_entity.id
_entity.type
_entity.pdbx_description
1 polymer ?
#
loop_
_entity_poly.entity_id
_entity_poly.type
_entity_poly.pdbx_seq_one_letter_code
_entity_poly.pdbx_strand_id
1 'polypeptide(L)'
;MELNAELILTLFSGVFFLNHVLSCDDVCSTEGHNYSPMGDVPERMELFQYHPVKIGHVRFVEVEPGRYVQMKTLAMHPPIFEIPNFLTHGECNYIKRVASESGLETSKTAFKGSLSNNDGHSLMSHAHVHGYNETFWKEQIAPCDTDNDFLLDQDEALRCLPDLRRQNVTAAMLDLMMGDLELDYDSDARFDAKEMWHISEVPGVAEDIRQWLDRWRREGEEGRMVKKWKGRTRVSDQTWISSNTVNGHPLQKIQNRIIALTRLSPEIVQTSESMQVVRYRPGGHYHAHFDSSEVTSDLECRHTAITFNQSEETPFHEERCRYCRMITILYYLNDVDQGGETAFPFADMDPESPEYERKLQYDYTDLTDHCHDSSLVVKAERGKAIMWYNHNLDPETGWLGTSRGHSLHGGCEVIRGVKWIANNWISVDDVYARQQRYMDKLRPFLRATPSHSNLRTHKITETTPDRSQSVSKLEKNTNISSYSSRKDANDKQEPVEPICTPQMYDET
;
A
#
# COMPACT_ATOMS: atom_id res chain seq x y z
N MET A 1 -38.01 -61.10 -12.85
CA MET A 1 -37.44 -60.83 -11.51
C MET A 1 -37.72 -59.37 -11.21
N GLU A 2 -38.93 -59.15 -10.72
CA GLU A 2 -39.36 -57.94 -10.03
C GLU A 2 -38.72 -57.87 -8.64
N LEU A 3 -38.59 -56.64 -8.10
CA LEU A 3 -38.74 -56.25 -6.68
C LEU A 3 -38.34 -54.75 -6.60
N ASN A 4 -39.32 -53.84 -6.68
CA ASN A 4 -39.99 -53.10 -5.56
C ASN A 4 -39.04 -52.12 -4.84
N ALA A 5 -39.21 -50.80 -4.86
CA ALA A 5 -40.39 -49.98 -4.54
C ALA A 5 -40.96 -50.24 -3.13
N GLU A 6 -40.16 -49.98 -2.09
CA GLU A 6 -40.62 -49.70 -0.72
C GLU A 6 -39.47 -49.10 0.12
N LEU A 7 -39.43 -47.76 0.26
CA LEU A 7 -39.04 -47.07 1.51
C LEU A 7 -39.39 -45.57 1.45
N ILE A 8 -40.65 -45.26 1.16
CA ILE A 8 -41.28 -43.98 1.51
C ILE A 8 -42.49 -44.37 2.35
N LEU A 9 -42.42 -44.12 3.67
CA LEU A 9 -43.53 -43.90 4.63
C LEU A 9 -43.18 -44.41 6.04
N THR A 10 -42.68 -43.49 6.87
CA THR A 10 -42.84 -43.35 8.33
C THR A 10 -41.64 -42.47 8.75
N LEU A 11 -41.81 -41.17 8.97
CA LEU A 11 -42.23 -40.60 10.25
C LEU A 11 -42.74 -39.16 10.00
N PHE A 12 -44.06 -39.01 9.81
CA PHE A 12 -44.76 -37.75 10.04
C PHE A 12 -45.93 -38.07 10.98
N SER A 13 -45.81 -37.69 12.25
CA SER A 13 -46.95 -37.41 13.10
C SER A 13 -46.56 -36.49 14.25
N GLY A 14 -47.06 -35.26 14.17
CA GLY A 14 -47.25 -34.37 15.31
C GLY A 14 -46.39 -33.11 15.26
N VAL A 15 -46.90 -31.89 15.44
CA VAL A 15 -48.24 -31.38 15.72
C VAL A 15 -48.26 -29.91 15.25
N PHE A 16 -49.42 -29.53 14.72
CA PHE A 16 -49.98 -28.22 14.42
C PHE A 16 -49.35 -26.91 14.94
N PHE A 17 -49.41 -25.94 14.02
CA PHE A 17 -49.30 -24.48 14.18
C PHE A 17 -50.17 -23.88 15.29
N LEU A 18 -49.64 -22.88 15.98
CA LEU A 18 -50.39 -21.64 16.28
C LEU A 18 -49.43 -20.44 16.39
N ASN A 19 -49.78 -19.38 15.64
CA ASN A 19 -49.20 -18.05 15.70
C ASN A 19 -49.35 -17.43 17.10
N HIS A 20 -48.33 -16.73 17.60
CA HIS A 20 -48.50 -15.35 18.06
C HIS A 20 -47.19 -14.60 18.31
N VAL A 21 -47.17 -13.39 17.75
CA VAL A 21 -46.47 -12.16 18.18
C VAL A 21 -46.48 -12.00 19.71
N LEU A 22 -45.40 -11.47 20.30
CA LEU A 22 -45.32 -10.58 21.50
C LEU A 22 -43.82 -10.40 21.82
N SER A 23 -43.21 -9.24 21.53
CA SER A 23 -43.13 -8.03 22.38
C SER A 23 -42.37 -8.25 23.69
N CYS A 24 -41.30 -7.47 23.85
CA CYS A 24 -40.69 -7.16 25.14
C CYS A 24 -41.77 -6.68 26.11
N ASP A 25 -41.76 -7.22 27.33
CA ASP A 25 -41.94 -6.52 28.62
C ASP A 25 -41.95 -7.57 29.74
N ASP A 26 -41.54 -7.15 30.94
CA ASP A 26 -41.59 -7.85 32.23
C ASP A 26 -40.48 -8.84 32.62
N VAL A 27 -39.34 -8.29 33.07
CA VAL A 27 -38.77 -8.68 34.39
C VAL A 27 -38.33 -7.41 35.14
N CYS A 28 -39.28 -6.76 35.81
CA CYS A 28 -39.00 -5.83 36.89
C CYS A 28 -39.07 -6.57 38.22
N SER A 29 -37.93 -6.86 38.84
CA SER A 29 -37.86 -7.17 40.27
C SER A 29 -37.14 -6.04 41.01
N THR A 30 -37.88 -5.45 41.94
CA THR A 30 -37.48 -4.33 42.78
C THR A 30 -36.70 -4.83 43.99
N GLU A 31 -35.38 -4.65 44.01
CA GLU A 31 -34.63 -4.52 45.27
C GLU A 31 -33.70 -3.30 45.18
N GLY A 32 -33.98 -2.33 46.05
CA GLY A 32 -33.29 -1.05 46.09
C GLY A 32 -31.86 -1.20 46.58
N HIS A 33 -30.92 -1.15 45.64
CA HIS A 33 -29.53 -0.78 45.92
C HIS A 33 -29.26 0.59 45.32
N ASN A 34 -28.87 1.53 46.19
CA ASN A 34 -28.34 2.84 45.82
C ASN A 34 -27.09 2.65 44.95
N TYR A 35 -27.26 2.56 43.64
CA TYR A 35 -26.16 2.71 42.70
C TYR A 35 -25.91 4.21 42.53
N SER A 36 -24.70 4.64 42.91
CA SER A 36 -24.13 5.90 42.41
C SER A 36 -24.30 5.95 40.89
N PRO A 37 -24.55 7.13 40.31
CA PRO A 37 -24.66 7.25 38.87
C PRO A 37 -23.39 6.66 38.25
N MET A 38 -23.59 5.72 37.32
CA MET A 38 -22.54 5.16 36.47
C MET A 38 -21.63 6.29 36.01
N GLY A 39 -20.34 6.17 36.34
CA GLY A 39 -19.33 7.06 35.78
C GLY A 39 -19.42 7.06 34.27
N ASP A 40 -19.09 8.20 33.67
CA ASP A 40 -19.14 8.46 32.25
C ASP A 40 -18.66 7.24 31.44
N VAL A 41 -19.54 6.68 30.60
CA VAL A 41 -19.10 5.72 29.57
C VAL A 41 -18.08 6.48 28.73
N PRO A 42 -16.81 6.05 28.64
CA PRO A 42 -15.82 6.79 27.89
C PRO A 42 -16.31 6.97 26.45
N GLU A 43 -16.42 8.23 26.03
CA GLU A 43 -16.81 8.57 24.68
C GLU A 43 -15.91 7.81 23.69
N ARG A 44 -16.53 7.13 22.72
CA ARG A 44 -15.81 6.29 21.75
C ARG A 44 -14.79 7.17 21.02
N MET A 45 -13.55 6.70 20.90
CA MET A 45 -12.52 7.42 20.16
C MET A 45 -12.91 7.53 18.68
N GLU A 46 -12.91 8.74 18.14
CA GLU A 46 -13.05 9.03 16.71
C GLU A 46 -11.68 9.12 16.03
N LEU A 47 -11.61 8.76 14.74
CA LEU A 47 -10.40 8.89 13.95
C LEU A 47 -10.34 10.26 13.27
N PHE A 48 -9.15 10.86 13.24
CA PHE A 48 -8.94 12.12 12.54
C PHE A 48 -8.64 11.89 11.04
N GLN A 49 -9.33 12.63 10.18
CA GLN A 49 -9.02 12.73 8.74
C GLN A 49 -9.00 14.20 8.29
N TYR A 50 -7.99 14.59 7.51
CA TYR A 50 -7.94 15.94 6.93
C TYR A 50 -8.99 16.11 5.83
N HIS A 51 -9.76 17.20 5.90
CA HIS A 51 -10.56 17.66 4.78
C HIS A 51 -9.67 18.40 3.75
N PRO A 52 -9.64 17.98 2.46
CA PRO A 52 -8.71 18.51 1.47
C PRO A 52 -8.99 19.96 1.00
N VAL A 53 -10.14 20.56 1.34
CA VAL A 53 -10.55 21.94 1.00
C VAL A 53 -10.66 22.19 -0.52
N LYS A 54 -9.54 22.25 -1.24
CA LYS A 54 -9.46 22.31 -2.70
C LYS A 54 -8.06 21.94 -3.18
N ILE A 55 -7.93 21.46 -4.41
CA ILE A 55 -6.64 21.23 -5.06
C ILE A 55 -5.77 22.50 -5.00
N GLY A 56 -4.51 22.33 -4.61
CA GLY A 56 -3.53 23.40 -4.46
C GLY A 56 -3.64 24.21 -3.16
N HIS A 57 -4.63 23.96 -2.30
CA HIS A 57 -4.68 24.58 -0.98
C HIS A 57 -3.48 24.13 -0.13
N VAL A 58 -2.80 25.09 0.49
CA VAL A 58 -1.65 24.85 1.38
C VAL A 58 -2.03 25.21 2.81
N ARG A 59 -1.75 24.31 3.75
CA ARG A 59 -1.80 24.57 5.20
C ARG A 59 -0.47 24.24 5.87
N PHE A 60 -0.27 24.80 7.05
CA PHE A 60 0.92 24.54 7.86
C PHE A 60 0.54 23.63 9.02
N VAL A 61 1.26 22.51 9.16
CA VAL A 61 1.05 21.54 10.23
C VAL A 61 2.27 21.55 11.14
N GLU A 62 2.07 21.77 12.43
CA GLU A 62 3.13 21.65 13.42
C GLU A 62 3.43 20.16 13.65
N VAL A 63 4.66 19.76 13.41
CA VAL A 63 5.06 18.34 13.51
C VAL A 63 6.12 18.08 14.57
N GLU A 64 6.81 19.13 15.02
CA GLU A 64 7.66 19.18 16.21
C GLU A 64 7.47 20.57 16.84
N PRO A 65 7.71 20.76 18.15
CA PRO A 65 7.56 22.07 18.78
C PRO A 65 8.31 23.18 18.02
N GLY A 66 7.56 24.13 17.45
CA GLY A 66 8.09 25.23 16.64
C GLY A 66 8.51 24.88 15.21
N ARG A 67 8.34 23.62 14.77
CA ARG A 67 8.61 23.17 13.39
C ARG A 67 7.31 22.86 12.66
N TYR A 68 7.09 23.60 11.58
CA TYR A 68 5.94 23.44 10.70
C TYR A 68 6.35 22.85 9.36
N VAL A 69 5.51 21.98 8.81
CA VAL A 69 5.60 21.52 7.42
C VAL A 69 4.44 22.13 6.62
N GLN A 70 4.70 22.43 5.35
CA GLN A 70 3.65 22.77 4.41
C GLN A 70 2.97 21.48 3.95
N MET A 71 1.65 21.47 3.93
CA MET A 71 0.86 20.37 3.40
C MET A 71 -0.09 20.92 2.34
N LYS A 72 0.11 20.49 1.09
CA LYS A 72 -0.62 20.93 -0.08
C LYS A 72 -1.58 19.83 -0.54
N THR A 73 -2.84 20.16 -0.76
CA THR A 73 -3.81 19.23 -1.35
C THR A 73 -3.48 18.98 -2.83
N LEU A 74 -3.31 17.72 -3.21
CA LEU A 74 -3.14 17.29 -4.60
C LEU A 74 -4.44 16.79 -5.23
N ALA A 75 -5.27 16.09 -4.45
CA ALA A 75 -6.56 15.56 -4.90
C ALA A 75 -7.60 15.60 -3.77
N MET A 76 -8.88 15.60 -4.15
CA MET A 76 -10.03 15.55 -3.25
C MET A 76 -10.50 14.10 -3.02
N HIS A 77 -10.45 13.27 -4.05
CA HIS A 77 -10.89 11.87 -4.08
C HIS A 77 -9.77 10.96 -4.61
N PRO A 78 -9.10 10.18 -3.72
CA PRO A 78 -9.15 10.32 -2.28
C PRO A 78 -8.46 11.64 -1.87
N PRO A 79 -8.57 12.07 -0.61
CA PRO A 79 -7.74 13.17 -0.12
C PRO A 79 -6.26 12.78 -0.21
N ILE A 80 -5.52 13.41 -1.11
CA ILE A 80 -4.07 13.22 -1.31
C ILE A 80 -3.36 14.53 -0.98
N PHE A 81 -2.30 14.44 -0.18
CA PHE A 81 -1.53 15.59 0.27
C PHE A 81 -0.05 15.44 -0.05
N GLU A 82 0.56 16.52 -0.54
CA GLU A 82 2.01 16.67 -0.74
C GLU A 82 2.61 17.45 0.42
N ILE A 83 3.71 16.95 0.98
CA ILE A 83 4.39 17.53 2.14
C ILE A 83 5.88 17.66 1.79
N PRO A 84 6.30 18.78 1.15
CA PRO A 84 7.70 19.00 0.80
C PRO A 84 8.56 19.11 2.07
N ASN A 85 9.79 18.59 1.99
CA ASN A 85 10.77 18.62 3.09
C ASN A 85 10.26 17.99 4.40
N PHE A 86 9.38 16.99 4.31
CA PHE A 86 8.94 16.23 5.48
C PHE A 86 10.12 15.53 6.14
N LEU A 87 10.99 14.88 5.36
CA LEU A 87 12.27 14.33 5.81
C LEU A 87 13.42 15.27 5.44
N THR A 88 14.40 15.36 6.34
CA THR A 88 15.68 16.01 6.03
C THR A 88 16.53 15.10 5.13
N HIS A 89 17.46 15.70 4.38
CA HIS A 89 18.40 14.92 3.57
C HIS A 89 19.23 13.91 4.41
N GLY A 90 19.57 14.28 5.65
CA GLY A 90 20.25 13.40 6.60
C GLY A 90 19.40 12.20 6.99
N GLU A 91 18.11 12.41 7.28
CA GLU A 91 17.15 11.31 7.55
C GLU A 91 17.00 10.39 6.34
N CYS A 92 16.89 10.92 5.11
CA CYS A 92 16.83 10.11 3.90
C CYS A 92 18.08 9.23 3.72
N ASN A 93 19.28 9.79 3.94
CA ASN A 93 20.53 9.03 3.86
C ASN A 93 20.62 7.97 4.95
N TYR A 94 20.19 8.30 6.16
CA TYR A 94 20.15 7.37 7.29
C TYR A 94 19.27 6.15 6.96
N ILE A 95 18.03 6.38 6.48
CA ILE A 95 17.09 5.31 6.14
C ILE A 95 17.67 4.39 5.05
N LYS A 96 18.20 4.95 3.94
CA LYS A 96 18.80 4.15 2.87
C LYS A 96 19.99 3.32 3.35
N ARG A 97 20.81 3.89 4.23
CA ARG A 97 21.98 3.19 4.80
C ARG A 97 21.54 2.01 5.67
N VAL A 98 20.62 2.24 6.61
CA VAL A 98 20.08 1.15 7.46
C VAL A 98 19.44 0.07 6.59
N ALA A 99 18.64 0.44 5.59
CA ALA A 99 18.05 -0.54 4.68
C ALA A 99 19.09 -1.36 3.91
N SER A 100 20.18 -0.73 3.46
CA SER A 100 21.26 -1.43 2.77
C SER A 100 22.05 -2.34 3.70
N GLU A 101 22.28 -1.92 4.94
CA GLU A 101 22.96 -2.70 5.99
C GLU A 101 22.11 -3.90 6.45
N SER A 102 20.77 -3.78 6.46
CA SER A 102 19.84 -4.85 6.80
C SER A 102 19.73 -5.93 5.72
N GLY A 103 20.12 -5.64 4.48
CA GLY A 103 19.86 -6.50 3.32
C GLY A 103 18.49 -6.22 2.72
N LEU A 104 18.45 -6.06 1.39
CA LEU A 104 17.20 -5.96 0.64
C LEU A 104 16.96 -7.27 -0.11
N GLU A 105 15.71 -7.68 -0.15
CA GLU A 105 15.21 -8.87 -0.84
C GLU A 105 14.22 -8.46 -1.92
N THR A 106 13.96 -9.33 -2.90
CA THR A 106 12.94 -9.08 -3.94
C THR A 106 11.59 -8.81 -3.27
N SER A 107 10.93 -7.74 -3.69
CA SER A 107 9.65 -7.33 -3.09
C SER A 107 8.51 -8.23 -3.51
N LYS A 108 7.68 -8.63 -2.53
CA LYS A 108 6.39 -9.27 -2.75
C LYS A 108 5.25 -8.26 -2.90
N THR A 109 4.21 -8.61 -3.62
CA THR A 109 2.98 -7.84 -3.87
C THR A 109 1.97 -8.19 -2.78
N ALA A 110 1.41 -7.18 -2.12
CA ALA A 110 0.25 -7.41 -1.29
C ALA A 110 -0.99 -7.50 -2.20
N PHE A 111 -1.50 -8.72 -2.42
CA PHE A 111 -2.88 -9.04 -2.79
C PHE A 111 -3.50 -8.27 -3.99
N LYS A 112 -3.80 -8.96 -5.10
CA LYS A 112 -4.72 -8.46 -6.13
C LYS A 112 -6.16 -8.54 -5.63
N GLY A 113 -6.65 -7.46 -5.02
CA GLY A 113 -8.08 -7.29 -4.75
C GLY A 113 -8.81 -7.03 -6.06
N SER A 114 -9.57 -8.03 -6.54
CA SER A 114 -10.67 -7.96 -7.52
C SER A 114 -10.68 -6.73 -8.46
N LEU A 115 -9.68 -6.60 -9.32
CA LEU A 115 -9.76 -5.71 -10.49
C LEU A 115 -10.33 -6.54 -11.65
N SER A 116 -11.63 -6.39 -11.88
CA SER A 116 -12.35 -6.98 -13.02
C SER A 116 -11.88 -6.32 -14.31
N ASN A 117 -11.17 -7.05 -15.16
CA ASN A 117 -11.09 -6.72 -16.59
C ASN A 117 -12.32 -7.26 -17.31
N ASN A 118 -12.81 -6.52 -18.31
CA ASN A 118 -13.98 -6.85 -19.14
C ASN A 118 -13.87 -8.16 -19.97
N ASP A 119 -12.81 -8.95 -19.76
CA ASP A 119 -12.56 -10.21 -20.48
C ASP A 119 -13.38 -11.39 -19.94
N GLY A 120 -14.34 -11.16 -19.02
CA GLY A 120 -15.21 -12.22 -18.49
C GLY A 120 -14.50 -13.23 -17.58
N HIS A 121 -13.18 -13.13 -17.43
CA HIS A 121 -12.42 -13.78 -16.38
C HIS A 121 -12.52 -12.92 -15.12
N SER A 122 -13.59 -13.13 -14.37
CA SER A 122 -13.69 -12.74 -12.97
C SER A 122 -12.50 -13.36 -12.24
N LEU A 123 -11.46 -12.57 -11.92
CA LEU A 123 -10.55 -12.93 -10.84
C LEU A 123 -11.36 -12.77 -9.56
N MET A 124 -12.05 -13.87 -9.25
CA MET A 124 -13.09 -13.98 -8.24
C MET A 124 -12.68 -13.31 -6.93
N SER A 125 -13.67 -12.63 -6.35
CA SER A 125 -13.69 -12.27 -4.94
C SER A 125 -13.30 -13.47 -4.07
N HIS A 126 -12.71 -13.15 -2.92
CA HIS A 126 -12.10 -14.06 -1.94
C HIS A 126 -13.01 -15.14 -1.31
N ALA A 127 -14.15 -15.47 -1.91
CA ALA A 127 -15.16 -16.33 -1.35
C ALA A 127 -15.10 -17.82 -1.79
N HIS A 128 -14.13 -18.25 -2.62
CA HIS A 128 -14.08 -19.65 -3.09
C HIS A 128 -12.69 -20.32 -3.11
N VAL A 129 -11.66 -19.76 -2.47
CA VAL A 129 -10.44 -20.55 -2.19
C VAL A 129 -10.59 -21.19 -0.82
N HIS A 130 -11.51 -22.15 -0.74
CA HIS A 130 -11.59 -23.05 0.39
C HIS A 130 -10.44 -24.06 0.28
N GLY A 131 -9.45 -23.94 1.19
CA GLY A 131 -8.68 -25.06 1.69
C GLY A 131 -7.37 -25.34 0.97
N TYR A 132 -6.27 -24.86 1.56
CA TYR A 132 -4.98 -25.54 1.51
C TYR A 132 -5.18 -27.03 1.79
N ASN A 133 -4.95 -27.87 0.77
CA ASN A 133 -4.91 -29.31 0.94
C ASN A 133 -3.48 -29.70 1.30
N GLU A 134 -3.17 -29.85 2.59
CA GLU A 134 -1.84 -30.25 3.07
C GLU A 134 -1.34 -31.55 2.41
N THR A 135 -2.26 -32.42 2.00
CA THR A 135 -1.99 -33.64 1.23
C THR A 135 -1.47 -33.33 -0.17
N PHE A 136 -2.04 -32.33 -0.84
CA PHE A 136 -1.58 -31.90 -2.18
C PHE A 136 -0.14 -31.41 -2.13
N TRP A 137 0.22 -30.57 -1.15
CA TRP A 137 1.61 -30.13 -0.98
C TRP A 137 2.55 -31.31 -0.76
N LYS A 138 2.26 -32.18 0.21
CA LYS A 138 3.11 -33.31 0.58
C LYS A 138 3.32 -34.31 -0.55
N GLU A 139 2.29 -34.57 -1.34
CA GLU A 139 2.33 -35.59 -2.39
C GLU A 139 2.86 -35.06 -3.72
N GLN A 140 2.55 -33.81 -4.07
CA GLN A 140 2.81 -33.28 -5.42
C GLN A 140 3.91 -32.22 -5.47
N ILE A 141 4.10 -31.44 -4.40
CA ILE A 141 4.98 -30.27 -4.41
C ILE A 141 6.27 -30.46 -3.61
N ALA A 142 6.16 -30.97 -2.37
CA ALA A 142 7.28 -31.22 -1.48
C ALA A 142 8.42 -32.07 -2.08
N PRO A 143 8.18 -33.03 -3.00
CA PRO A 143 9.27 -33.74 -3.66
C PRO A 143 10.14 -32.88 -4.60
N CYS A 144 9.65 -31.71 -5.03
CA CYS A 144 10.37 -30.79 -5.91
C CYS A 144 11.14 -29.72 -5.15
N ASP A 145 10.61 -29.26 -4.02
CA ASP A 145 11.22 -28.32 -3.10
C ASP A 145 12.51 -28.93 -2.51
N THR A 146 13.66 -28.45 -2.96
CA THR A 146 14.95 -29.11 -2.70
C THR A 146 15.64 -28.53 -1.49
N ASP A 147 15.50 -27.23 -1.29
CA ASP A 147 16.03 -26.53 -0.13
C ASP A 147 15.05 -26.51 1.06
N ASN A 148 13.82 -27.01 0.87
CA ASN A 148 12.76 -27.13 1.88
C ASN A 148 12.38 -25.77 2.49
N ASP A 149 12.40 -24.71 1.69
CA ASP A 149 12.00 -23.37 2.10
C ASP A 149 10.48 -23.11 1.92
N PHE A 150 9.73 -24.11 1.43
CA PHE A 150 8.32 -24.07 1.12
C PHE A 150 7.94 -23.14 -0.05
N LEU A 151 8.90 -22.71 -0.87
CA LEU A 151 8.71 -21.86 -2.04
C LEU A 151 9.55 -22.39 -3.21
N LEU A 152 8.90 -22.80 -4.30
CA LEU A 152 9.63 -23.31 -5.45
C LEU A 152 10.28 -22.17 -6.24
N ASP A 153 11.58 -22.24 -6.50
CA ASP A 153 12.18 -21.46 -7.59
C ASP A 153 11.75 -21.99 -8.97
N GLN A 154 12.17 -21.34 -10.06
CA GLN A 154 11.79 -21.76 -11.42
C GLN A 154 12.28 -23.17 -11.77
N ASP A 155 13.45 -23.59 -11.29
CA ASP A 155 14.01 -24.91 -11.56
C ASP A 155 13.32 -26.01 -10.73
N GLU A 156 12.89 -25.68 -9.50
CA GLU A 156 12.04 -26.49 -8.64
C GLU A 156 10.62 -26.65 -9.21
N ALA A 157 10.01 -25.55 -9.64
CA ALA A 157 8.68 -25.56 -10.24
C ALA A 157 8.65 -26.37 -11.55
N LEU A 158 9.67 -26.27 -12.40
CA LEU A 158 9.76 -27.11 -13.61
C LEU A 158 9.91 -28.60 -13.29
N ARG A 159 10.41 -28.98 -12.11
CA ARG A 159 10.42 -30.39 -11.68
C ARG A 159 9.04 -30.85 -11.24
N CYS A 160 8.24 -29.95 -10.68
CA CYS A 160 6.84 -30.17 -10.32
C CYS A 160 5.87 -30.11 -11.50
N LEU A 161 6.27 -29.48 -12.60
CA LEU A 161 5.46 -29.33 -13.81
C LEU A 161 6.07 -30.14 -14.97
N PRO A 162 6.00 -31.49 -14.93
CA PRO A 162 6.68 -32.35 -15.90
C PRO A 162 6.20 -32.12 -17.33
N ASP A 163 4.96 -31.67 -17.54
CA ASP A 163 4.44 -31.32 -18.86
C ASP A 163 5.11 -30.10 -19.49
N LEU A 164 5.45 -29.09 -18.69
CA LEU A 164 6.19 -27.92 -19.17
C LEU A 164 7.64 -28.27 -19.43
N ARG A 165 8.24 -29.07 -18.54
CA ARG A 165 9.60 -29.58 -18.73
C ARG A 165 9.72 -30.43 -20.00
N ARG A 166 8.73 -31.29 -20.30
CA ARG A 166 8.66 -32.08 -21.54
C ARG A 166 8.56 -31.20 -22.79
N GLN A 167 8.00 -30.00 -22.66
CA GLN A 167 7.90 -29.02 -23.75
C GLN A 167 9.14 -28.12 -23.88
N ASN A 168 10.24 -28.44 -23.18
CA ASN A 168 11.48 -27.66 -23.15
C ASN A 168 11.29 -26.22 -22.68
N VAL A 169 10.35 -25.97 -21.77
CA VAL A 169 10.24 -24.68 -21.09
C VAL A 169 11.47 -24.50 -20.20
N THR A 170 12.19 -23.38 -20.39
CA THR A 170 13.36 -23.01 -19.57
C THR A 170 12.90 -22.25 -18.32
N ALA A 171 13.74 -22.15 -17.29
CA ALA A 171 13.46 -21.36 -16.09
C ALA A 171 13.07 -19.90 -16.43
N ALA A 172 13.78 -19.27 -17.36
CA ALA A 172 13.46 -17.93 -17.84
C ALA A 172 12.12 -17.87 -18.58
N MET A 173 11.79 -18.88 -19.39
CA MET A 173 10.49 -18.96 -20.05
C MET A 173 9.36 -19.18 -19.05
N LEU A 174 9.60 -19.95 -17.98
CA LEU A 174 8.62 -20.16 -16.92
C LEU A 174 8.35 -18.85 -16.18
N ASP A 175 9.39 -18.12 -15.78
CA ASP A 175 9.26 -16.80 -15.14
C ASP A 175 8.44 -15.83 -16.02
N LEU A 176 8.75 -15.77 -17.31
CA LEU A 176 8.01 -14.96 -18.28
C LEU A 176 6.56 -15.41 -18.41
N MET A 177 6.31 -16.70 -18.58
CA MET A 177 4.95 -17.25 -18.72
C MET A 177 4.10 -16.96 -17.48
N MET A 178 4.68 -17.12 -16.29
CA MET A 178 3.99 -16.92 -15.01
C MET A 178 3.65 -15.45 -14.79
N GLY A 179 4.55 -14.53 -15.15
CA GLY A 179 4.25 -13.11 -15.21
C GLY A 179 3.17 -12.77 -16.25
N ASP A 180 3.30 -13.29 -17.48
CA ASP A 180 2.42 -12.99 -18.62
C ASP A 180 0.98 -13.47 -18.41
N LEU A 181 0.80 -14.55 -17.66
CA LEU A 181 -0.50 -15.12 -17.32
C LEU A 181 -1.01 -14.67 -15.94
N GLU A 182 -0.28 -13.79 -15.27
CA GLU A 182 -0.60 -13.29 -13.92
C GLU A 182 -0.79 -14.43 -12.88
N LEU A 183 -0.02 -15.51 -13.04
CA LEU A 183 -0.08 -16.72 -12.20
C LEU A 183 0.88 -16.67 -11.00
N ASP A 184 1.85 -15.77 -11.02
CA ASP A 184 2.68 -15.36 -9.87
C ASP A 184 1.95 -14.21 -9.14
N TYR A 185 1.08 -14.58 -8.20
CA TYR A 185 0.08 -13.69 -7.60
C TYR A 185 0.72 -12.64 -6.70
N ASP A 186 1.73 -13.04 -5.93
CA ASP A 186 2.48 -12.11 -5.11
C ASP A 186 3.72 -11.54 -5.85
N SER A 187 3.99 -11.96 -7.09
CA SER A 187 5.07 -11.44 -7.93
C SER A 187 6.45 -11.54 -7.27
N ASP A 188 6.65 -12.52 -6.40
CA ASP A 188 7.93 -12.74 -5.70
C ASP A 188 8.95 -13.54 -6.53
N ALA A 189 8.55 -13.97 -7.73
CA ALA A 189 9.31 -14.81 -8.65
C ALA A 189 9.70 -16.18 -8.06
N ARG A 190 8.94 -16.65 -7.08
CA ARG A 190 8.90 -18.02 -6.60
C ARG A 190 7.45 -18.50 -6.67
N PHE A 191 7.23 -19.74 -6.28
CA PHE A 191 5.91 -20.34 -6.35
C PHE A 191 5.53 -21.04 -5.07
N ASP A 192 4.46 -20.55 -4.46
CA ASP A 192 3.87 -21.20 -3.30
C ASP A 192 2.86 -22.30 -3.70
N ALA A 193 2.32 -22.98 -2.68
CA ALA A 193 1.35 -24.06 -2.85
C ALA A 193 0.11 -23.63 -3.63
N LYS A 194 -0.33 -22.39 -3.40
CA LYS A 194 -1.54 -21.83 -3.98
C LYS A 194 -1.32 -21.53 -5.45
N GLU A 195 -0.22 -20.87 -5.79
CA GLU A 195 0.16 -20.57 -7.18
C GLU A 195 0.33 -21.86 -7.99
N MET A 196 0.97 -22.88 -7.40
CA MET A 196 1.09 -24.20 -8.02
C MET A 196 -0.24 -24.92 -8.21
N TRP A 197 -1.11 -24.91 -7.20
CA TRP A 197 -2.46 -25.47 -7.31
C TRP A 197 -3.29 -24.75 -8.38
N HIS A 198 -3.14 -23.43 -8.49
CA HIS A 198 -3.83 -22.63 -9.51
C HIS A 198 -3.41 -23.02 -10.93
N ILE A 199 -2.14 -23.35 -11.16
CA ILE A 199 -1.68 -23.86 -12.46
C ILE A 199 -2.29 -25.22 -12.79
N SER A 200 -2.34 -26.13 -11.80
CA SER A 200 -2.70 -27.53 -12.05
C SER A 200 -4.21 -27.78 -12.05
N GLU A 201 -4.97 -27.07 -11.22
CA GLU A 201 -6.37 -27.41 -10.93
C GLU A 201 -7.40 -26.38 -11.42
N VAL A 202 -7.02 -25.12 -11.71
CA VAL A 202 -7.99 -24.11 -12.13
C VAL A 202 -8.35 -24.28 -13.62
N PRO A 203 -9.64 -24.50 -13.96
CA PRO A 203 -10.07 -24.66 -15.34
C PRO A 203 -9.76 -23.39 -16.16
N GLY A 204 -9.12 -23.58 -17.32
CA GLY A 204 -8.74 -22.49 -18.23
C GLY A 204 -7.25 -22.15 -18.19
N VAL A 205 -6.59 -22.22 -17.03
CA VAL A 205 -5.17 -21.85 -16.88
C VAL A 205 -4.26 -22.73 -17.75
N ALA A 206 -4.52 -24.05 -17.80
CA ALA A 206 -3.77 -24.95 -18.67
C ALA A 206 -3.90 -24.62 -20.16
N GLU A 207 -5.07 -24.12 -20.58
CA GLU A 207 -5.31 -23.69 -21.97
C GLU A 207 -4.61 -22.35 -22.24
N ASP A 208 -4.61 -21.42 -21.28
CA ASP A 208 -3.87 -20.16 -21.38
C ASP A 208 -2.36 -20.38 -21.49
N ILE A 209 -1.81 -21.32 -20.70
CA ILE A 209 -0.42 -21.78 -20.79
C ILE A 209 -0.13 -22.38 -22.15
N ARG A 210 -1.01 -23.27 -22.65
CA ARG A 210 -0.86 -23.88 -23.97
C ARG A 210 -0.84 -22.82 -25.07
N GLN A 211 -1.78 -21.88 -25.03
CA GLN A 211 -1.86 -20.78 -26.00
C GLN A 211 -0.63 -19.87 -25.91
N TRP A 212 -0.15 -19.59 -24.70
CA TRP A 212 1.06 -18.81 -24.48
C TRP A 212 2.28 -19.49 -25.12
N LEU A 213 2.48 -20.79 -24.86
CA LEU A 213 3.57 -21.58 -25.45
C LEU A 213 3.48 -21.70 -26.97
N ASP A 214 2.27 -21.84 -27.51
CA ASP A 214 2.06 -21.90 -28.96
C ASP A 214 2.38 -20.55 -29.63
N ARG A 215 2.03 -19.42 -29.00
CA ARG A 215 2.46 -18.09 -29.46
C ARG A 215 3.98 -17.92 -29.37
N TRP A 216 4.58 -18.23 -28.22
CA TRP A 216 6.03 -18.14 -27.99
C TRP A 216 6.82 -18.96 -29.02
N ARG A 217 6.36 -20.17 -29.36
CA ARG A 217 7.03 -21.02 -30.36
C ARG A 217 6.98 -20.47 -31.78
N ARG A 218 5.91 -19.76 -32.16
CA ARG A 218 5.76 -19.20 -33.51
C ARG A 218 6.52 -17.90 -33.69
N GLU A 219 6.50 -17.06 -32.67
CA GLU A 219 6.90 -15.66 -32.80
C GLU A 219 8.12 -15.31 -31.95
N GLY A 220 8.59 -16.25 -31.12
CA GLY A 220 9.74 -16.08 -30.24
C GLY A 220 9.59 -14.87 -29.33
N GLU A 221 10.73 -14.22 -29.07
CA GLU A 221 10.80 -12.97 -28.33
C GLU A 221 10.19 -11.76 -29.07
N GLU A 222 10.01 -11.83 -30.39
CA GLU A 222 9.48 -10.71 -31.21
C GLU A 222 7.94 -10.72 -31.32
N GLY A 223 7.28 -11.83 -30.96
CA GLY A 223 5.81 -11.98 -30.86
C GLY A 223 5.14 -11.23 -29.71
N ARG A 224 5.92 -10.52 -28.89
CA ARG A 224 5.47 -9.77 -27.70
C ARG A 224 4.51 -8.59 -27.98
N MET A 225 3.98 -8.44 -29.20
CA MET A 225 3.38 -7.20 -29.70
C MET A 225 1.87 -7.22 -29.98
N VAL A 226 1.07 -8.17 -29.48
CA VAL A 226 -0.40 -8.13 -29.69
C VAL A 226 -1.26 -8.18 -28.41
N LYS A 227 -0.73 -8.66 -27.28
CA LYS A 227 -1.15 -8.21 -25.93
C LYS A 227 0.13 -7.70 -25.27
N LYS A 228 0.22 -6.38 -25.13
CA LYS A 228 1.40 -5.68 -24.61
C LYS A 228 1.76 -6.31 -23.26
N TRP A 229 3.00 -6.78 -23.19
CA TRP A 229 3.58 -7.46 -22.04
C TRP A 229 3.43 -6.60 -20.78
N LYS A 230 2.70 -7.06 -19.76
CA LYS A 230 2.62 -6.36 -18.46
C LYS A 230 3.86 -6.63 -17.60
N GLY A 231 4.47 -7.80 -17.74
CA GLY A 231 5.54 -8.24 -16.83
C GLY A 231 5.02 -8.51 -15.41
N ARG A 232 5.95 -8.60 -14.45
CA ARG A 232 5.60 -8.80 -13.03
C ARG A 232 4.90 -7.56 -12.48
N THR A 233 3.83 -7.75 -11.70
CA THR A 233 3.06 -6.65 -11.09
C THR A 233 3.96 -5.68 -10.31
N ARG A 234 4.99 -6.21 -9.66
CA ARG A 234 5.96 -5.46 -8.86
C ARG A 234 7.38 -5.92 -9.18
N VAL A 235 8.24 -4.96 -9.51
CA VAL A 235 9.68 -5.17 -9.74
C VAL A 235 10.48 -4.19 -8.88
N SER A 236 10.88 -4.64 -7.70
CA SER A 236 11.69 -3.85 -6.75
C SER A 236 12.35 -4.75 -5.71
N ASP A 237 13.27 -4.18 -4.92
CA ASP A 237 13.74 -4.81 -3.68
C ASP A 237 13.21 -4.04 -2.47
N GLN A 238 12.94 -4.73 -1.36
CA GLN A 238 12.49 -4.13 -0.12
C GLN A 238 13.18 -4.70 1.12
N THR A 239 13.07 -3.96 2.22
CA THR A 239 13.39 -4.41 3.57
C THR A 239 12.51 -3.66 4.57
N TRP A 240 12.50 -4.10 5.81
CA TRP A 240 11.68 -3.53 6.87
C TRP A 240 12.54 -2.99 8.01
N ILE A 241 12.27 -1.75 8.39
CA ILE A 241 12.95 -1.08 9.50
C ILE A 241 11.94 -0.93 10.64
N SER A 242 12.14 -1.71 11.71
CA SER A 242 11.34 -1.60 12.91
C SER A 242 11.52 -0.24 13.59
N SER A 243 10.48 0.22 14.26
CA SER A 243 10.56 1.44 15.06
C SER A 243 11.60 1.26 16.17
N ASN A 244 12.42 2.30 16.41
CA ASN A 244 13.46 2.25 17.43
C ASN A 244 13.00 3.01 18.68
N THR A 245 13.09 2.40 19.85
CA THR A 245 12.59 2.94 21.13
C THR A 245 13.53 3.93 21.81
N VAL A 246 14.79 4.04 21.36
CA VAL A 246 15.81 4.90 21.96
C VAL A 246 15.49 6.38 21.76
N ASN A 247 15.53 7.13 22.87
CA ASN A 247 15.28 8.57 22.87
C ASN A 247 16.28 9.32 21.97
N GLY A 248 15.75 10.17 21.09
CA GLY A 248 16.52 10.99 20.17
C GLY A 248 16.93 10.27 18.87
N HIS A 249 16.60 8.99 18.72
CA HIS A 249 16.89 8.23 17.51
C HIS A 249 16.14 8.80 16.29
N PRO A 250 16.76 8.90 15.09
CA PRO A 250 16.10 9.46 13.90
C PRO A 250 14.73 8.84 13.59
N LEU A 251 14.62 7.50 13.64
CA LEU A 251 13.35 6.79 13.40
C LEU A 251 12.28 7.10 14.46
N GLN A 252 12.66 7.35 15.71
CA GLN A 252 11.70 7.80 16.73
C GLN A 252 11.19 9.20 16.41
N LYS A 253 12.08 10.12 16.04
CA LYS A 253 11.68 11.49 15.67
C LYS A 253 10.72 11.48 14.48
N ILE A 254 10.97 10.64 13.48
CA ILE A 254 10.06 10.46 12.35
C ILE A 254 8.70 9.94 12.81
N GLN A 255 8.63 8.93 13.69
CA GLN A 255 7.35 8.45 14.20
C GLN A 255 6.58 9.51 15.00
N ASN A 256 7.26 10.30 15.83
CA ASN A 256 6.63 11.43 16.53
C ASN A 256 6.09 12.48 15.54
N ARG A 257 6.82 12.73 14.45
CA ARG A 257 6.39 13.60 13.35
C ARG A 257 5.13 13.07 12.67
N ILE A 258 5.04 11.74 12.49
CA ILE A 258 3.85 11.06 11.95
C ILE A 258 2.67 11.21 12.91
N ILE A 259 2.84 10.98 14.21
CA ILE A 259 1.79 11.17 15.23
C ILE A 259 1.24 12.60 15.17
N ALA A 260 2.12 13.60 15.15
CA ALA A 260 1.72 15.00 15.08
C ALA A 260 1.03 15.33 13.73
N LEU A 261 1.55 14.79 12.62
CA LEU A 261 0.98 14.98 11.28
C LEU A 261 -0.43 14.39 11.18
N THR A 262 -0.62 13.13 11.55
CA THR A 262 -1.89 12.41 11.37
C THR A 262 -2.92 12.76 12.44
N ARG A 263 -2.48 13.30 13.59
CA ARG A 263 -3.31 13.60 14.76
C ARG A 263 -4.07 12.37 15.31
N LEU A 264 -3.59 11.17 14.98
CA LEU A 264 -4.09 9.93 15.54
C LEU A 264 -3.46 9.67 16.90
N SER A 265 -4.05 8.76 17.68
CA SER A 265 -3.47 8.39 18.96
C SER A 265 -2.06 7.82 18.76
N PRO A 266 -1.14 8.08 19.69
CA PRO A 266 0.17 7.45 19.65
C PRO A 266 0.12 5.93 19.63
N GLU A 267 -0.90 5.33 20.26
CA GLU A 267 -1.07 3.88 20.27
C GLU A 267 -1.36 3.32 18.87
N ILE A 268 -2.23 3.97 18.09
CA ILE A 268 -2.51 3.56 16.71
C ILE A 268 -1.22 3.62 15.88
N VAL A 269 -0.49 4.73 15.92
CA VAL A 269 0.72 4.89 15.10
C VAL A 269 1.85 3.96 15.54
N GLN A 270 2.03 3.73 16.84
CA GLN A 270 3.09 2.85 17.36
C GLN A 270 2.82 1.36 17.14
N THR A 271 1.56 0.97 17.04
CA THR A 271 1.15 -0.42 16.79
C THR A 271 0.88 -0.72 15.31
N SER A 272 1.08 0.26 14.44
CA SER A 272 1.03 0.09 12.99
C SER A 272 2.26 -0.65 12.46
N GLU A 273 2.23 -1.01 11.18
CA GLU A 273 3.32 -1.72 10.50
C GLU A 273 4.67 -0.99 10.58
N SER A 274 5.75 -1.77 10.54
CA SER A 274 7.12 -1.23 10.46
C SER A 274 7.32 -0.43 9.18
N MET A 275 8.30 0.48 9.17
CA MET A 275 8.62 1.25 7.97
C MET A 275 9.17 0.31 6.89
N GLN A 276 8.51 0.24 5.74
CA GLN A 276 9.04 -0.45 4.58
C GLN A 276 9.98 0.48 3.83
N VAL A 277 11.14 0.00 3.40
CA VAL A 277 12.06 0.74 2.51
C VAL A 277 12.19 -0.04 1.22
N VAL A 278 12.00 0.63 0.07
CA VAL A 278 11.95 -0.01 -1.25
C VAL A 278 12.93 0.67 -2.20
N ARG A 279 13.62 -0.13 -3.00
CA ARG A 279 14.52 0.28 -4.08
C ARG A 279 14.02 -0.23 -5.42
N TYR A 280 13.81 0.69 -6.35
CA TYR A 280 13.56 0.37 -7.76
C TYR A 280 14.80 0.74 -8.58
N ARG A 281 15.36 -0.23 -9.29
CA ARG A 281 16.41 -0.04 -10.31
C ARG A 281 15.78 0.41 -11.64
N PRO A 282 16.56 0.79 -12.66
CA PRO A 282 16.02 0.98 -14.01
C PRO A 282 15.17 -0.22 -14.45
N GLY A 283 14.00 0.03 -15.03
CA GLY A 283 12.96 -0.97 -15.35
C GLY A 283 12.04 -1.37 -14.19
N GLY A 284 12.40 -1.03 -12.95
CA GLY A 284 11.60 -1.32 -11.77
C GLY A 284 10.32 -0.49 -11.73
N HIS A 285 9.21 -1.13 -11.38
CA HIS A 285 7.87 -0.54 -11.32
C HIS A 285 7.01 -1.26 -10.28
N TYR A 286 5.82 -0.71 -10.02
CA TYR A 286 4.75 -1.40 -9.32
C TYR A 286 3.42 -0.95 -9.93
N HIS A 287 2.74 -1.84 -10.64
CA HIS A 287 1.44 -1.58 -11.24
C HIS A 287 0.40 -1.12 -10.21
N ALA A 288 -0.67 -0.50 -10.71
CA ALA A 288 -1.65 0.15 -9.85
C ALA A 288 -2.37 -0.88 -8.96
N HIS A 289 -2.40 -0.61 -7.66
CA HIS A 289 -2.94 -1.48 -6.62
C HIS A 289 -3.56 -0.65 -5.49
N PHE A 290 -4.24 -1.35 -4.58
CA PHE A 290 -4.73 -0.79 -3.33
C PHE A 290 -3.80 -1.21 -2.19
N ASP A 291 -3.50 -0.28 -1.29
CA ASP A 291 -2.70 -0.61 -0.11
C ASP A 291 -3.49 -1.41 0.91
N SER A 292 -4.81 -1.20 0.99
CA SER A 292 -5.70 -1.83 1.96
C SER A 292 -6.72 -2.71 1.26
N SER A 293 -7.07 -3.84 1.88
CA SER A 293 -8.11 -4.74 1.38
C SER A 293 -9.49 -4.12 1.60
N GLU A 294 -10.48 -4.58 0.82
CA GLU A 294 -11.88 -4.24 1.08
C GLU A 294 -12.30 -4.66 2.50
N VAL A 295 -13.24 -3.91 3.06
CA VAL A 295 -13.81 -4.25 4.38
C VAL A 295 -14.82 -5.36 4.17
N THR A 296 -14.53 -6.53 4.74
CA THR A 296 -15.37 -7.71 4.65
C THR A 296 -15.49 -8.36 6.03
N SER A 297 -16.62 -9.03 6.29
CA SER A 297 -16.92 -9.62 7.61
C SER A 297 -16.24 -10.97 7.85
N ASP A 298 -15.68 -11.58 6.80
CA ASP A 298 -15.08 -12.92 6.78
C ASP A 298 -13.57 -12.92 7.10
N LEU A 299 -12.89 -11.79 6.91
CA LEU A 299 -11.44 -11.67 7.10
C LEU A 299 -11.08 -10.64 8.19
N GLU A 300 -10.16 -11.02 9.06
CA GLU A 300 -9.68 -10.18 10.15
C GLU A 300 -8.51 -9.30 9.72
N CYS A 301 -8.30 -8.17 10.41
CA CYS A 301 -7.14 -7.35 10.15
C CYS A 301 -5.85 -8.03 10.62
N ARG A 302 -4.87 -8.17 9.72
CA ARG A 302 -3.60 -8.86 10.01
C ARG A 302 -2.90 -8.31 11.25
N HIS A 303 -2.91 -6.99 11.46
CA HIS A 303 -2.21 -6.38 12.59
C HIS A 303 -2.86 -6.68 13.95
N THR A 304 -4.17 -6.93 14.01
CA THR A 304 -4.88 -7.27 15.26
C THR A 304 -5.07 -8.77 15.46
N ALA A 305 -4.99 -9.57 14.40
CA ALA A 305 -5.22 -11.03 14.43
C ALA A 305 -4.38 -11.77 15.48
N ILE A 306 -3.15 -11.31 15.76
CA ILE A 306 -2.27 -11.87 16.79
C ILE A 306 -2.86 -11.85 18.20
N THR A 307 -3.92 -11.07 18.44
CA THR A 307 -4.58 -10.97 19.76
C THR A 307 -5.81 -11.85 19.92
N PHE A 308 -6.23 -12.56 18.87
CA PHE A 308 -7.46 -13.36 18.85
C PHE A 308 -7.20 -14.88 18.71
N ASN A 309 -6.21 -15.32 17.93
CA ASN A 309 -5.94 -16.76 17.69
C ASN A 309 -4.87 -17.36 18.63
N GLN A 310 -5.16 -17.41 19.93
CA GLN A 310 -4.35 -18.21 20.90
C GLN A 310 -5.18 -19.33 21.57
N SER A 311 -6.06 -20.00 20.83
CA SER A 311 -6.44 -21.37 21.19
C SER A 311 -5.42 -22.32 20.58
N GLU A 312 -4.85 -23.22 21.39
CA GLU A 312 -3.86 -24.24 20.95
C GLU A 312 -4.38 -25.13 19.80
N GLU A 313 -5.70 -25.11 19.52
CA GLU A 313 -6.38 -25.94 18.51
C GLU A 313 -6.49 -25.31 17.11
N THR A 314 -6.20 -24.02 16.94
CA THR A 314 -6.25 -23.35 15.62
C THR A 314 -4.99 -22.52 15.39
N PRO A 315 -4.01 -23.02 14.62
CA PRO A 315 -2.82 -22.26 14.26
C PRO A 315 -3.18 -20.90 13.63
N PHE A 316 -2.33 -19.89 13.82
CA PHE A 316 -2.43 -18.65 13.06
C PHE A 316 -2.28 -18.97 11.57
N HIS A 317 -3.38 -18.90 10.81
CA HIS A 317 -3.35 -19.06 9.36
C HIS A 317 -3.34 -17.68 8.71
N GLU A 318 -2.21 -17.36 8.05
CA GLU A 318 -2.04 -16.12 7.27
C GLU A 318 -3.15 -15.89 6.24
N GLU A 319 -3.77 -16.97 5.78
CA GLU A 319 -4.86 -17.02 4.79
C GLU A 319 -6.20 -16.43 5.27
N ARG A 320 -6.37 -16.17 6.59
CA ARG A 320 -7.61 -15.60 7.15
C ARG A 320 -7.50 -14.11 7.52
N CYS A 321 -6.44 -13.45 7.05
CA CYS A 321 -6.18 -12.06 7.38
C CYS A 321 -6.17 -11.18 6.13
N ARG A 322 -6.59 -9.92 6.31
CA ARG A 322 -6.55 -8.86 5.30
C ARG A 322 -5.74 -7.66 5.80
N TYR A 323 -5.23 -6.84 4.88
CA TYR A 323 -4.54 -5.59 5.25
C TYR A 323 -5.56 -4.50 5.54
N CYS A 324 -5.39 -3.80 6.67
CA CYS A 324 -6.31 -2.76 7.14
C CYS A 324 -5.55 -1.45 7.36
N ARG A 325 -5.18 -0.80 6.26
CA ARG A 325 -4.30 0.38 6.27
C ARG A 325 -5.13 1.63 6.00
N MET A 326 -5.41 2.40 7.06
CA MET A 326 -6.20 3.64 6.96
C MET A 326 -5.47 4.72 6.15
N ILE A 327 -4.19 4.93 6.43
CA ILE A 327 -3.35 5.99 5.85
C ILE A 327 -2.10 5.35 5.26
N THR A 328 -1.70 5.80 4.07
CA THR A 328 -0.36 5.56 3.56
C THR A 328 0.42 6.87 3.56
N ILE A 329 1.63 6.83 4.09
CA ILE A 329 2.61 7.92 4.02
C ILE A 329 3.84 7.41 3.28
N LEU A 330 4.04 7.89 2.06
CA LEU A 330 5.17 7.53 1.20
C LEU A 330 6.19 8.66 1.21
N TYR A 331 7.46 8.33 1.43
CA TYR A 331 8.60 9.23 1.42
C TYR A 331 9.50 8.95 0.22
N TYR A 332 9.93 9.98 -0.48
CA TYR A 332 10.99 9.87 -1.49
C TYR A 332 12.35 10.10 -0.84
N LEU A 333 13.26 9.13 -0.91
CA LEU A 333 14.57 9.17 -0.23
C LEU A 333 15.70 9.70 -1.13
N ASN A 334 15.41 9.94 -2.40
CA ASN A 334 16.25 10.63 -3.36
C ASN A 334 15.41 11.18 -4.53
N ASP A 335 16.02 12.08 -5.30
CA ASP A 335 15.53 12.50 -6.60
C ASP A 335 15.76 11.39 -7.63
N VAL A 336 14.84 11.25 -8.58
CA VAL A 336 14.94 10.28 -9.68
C VAL A 336 15.16 11.04 -10.98
N ASP A 337 16.12 10.59 -11.80
CA ASP A 337 16.55 11.31 -13.00
C ASP A 337 15.48 11.32 -14.10
N GLN A 338 14.80 10.18 -14.30
CA GLN A 338 13.70 10.04 -15.26
C GLN A 338 12.79 8.85 -14.88
N GLY A 339 11.48 9.05 -14.98
CA GLY A 339 10.47 8.08 -14.56
C GLY A 339 10.36 7.97 -13.04
N GLY A 340 9.82 6.86 -12.55
CA GLY A 340 9.73 6.57 -11.12
C GLY A 340 8.74 7.46 -10.36
N GLU A 341 7.77 8.09 -11.03
CA GLU A 341 6.67 8.81 -10.39
C GLU A 341 5.77 7.86 -9.59
N THR A 342 4.89 8.44 -8.78
CA THR A 342 3.76 7.72 -8.18
C THR A 342 2.48 8.21 -8.85
N ALA A 343 1.76 7.30 -9.51
CA ALA A 343 0.58 7.61 -10.29
C ALA A 343 -0.69 7.13 -9.58
N PHE A 344 -1.77 7.91 -9.69
CA PHE A 344 -3.11 7.60 -9.23
C PHE A 344 -4.05 7.62 -10.44
N PRO A 345 -4.37 6.46 -11.03
CA PRO A 345 -5.07 6.39 -12.31
C PRO A 345 -6.41 7.12 -12.35
N PHE A 346 -7.13 7.17 -11.22
CA PHE A 346 -8.49 7.68 -11.12
C PHE A 346 -8.65 8.86 -10.17
N ALA A 347 -7.58 9.49 -9.66
CA ALA A 347 -7.73 10.60 -8.71
C ALA A 347 -8.66 11.70 -9.23
N ASP A 348 -9.61 12.13 -8.41
CA ASP A 348 -10.66 13.12 -8.71
C ASP A 348 -11.57 12.81 -9.92
N MET A 349 -11.45 11.63 -10.52
CA MET A 349 -12.28 11.24 -11.65
C MET A 349 -13.69 10.85 -11.19
N ASP A 350 -14.70 11.38 -11.87
CA ASP A 350 -16.09 10.99 -11.64
C ASP A 350 -16.34 9.59 -12.24
N PRO A 351 -16.75 8.58 -11.46
CA PRO A 351 -17.05 7.24 -11.95
C PRO A 351 -18.14 7.18 -13.03
N GLU A 352 -19.00 8.19 -13.11
CA GLU A 352 -20.07 8.29 -14.12
C GLU A 352 -19.63 9.06 -15.37
N SER A 353 -18.38 9.55 -15.41
CA SER A 353 -17.90 10.34 -16.54
C SER A 353 -17.54 9.47 -17.75
N PRO A 354 -17.74 9.98 -18.99
CA PRO A 354 -17.27 9.30 -20.19
C PRO A 354 -15.74 9.08 -20.23
N GLU A 355 -14.98 9.86 -19.46
CA GLU A 355 -13.53 9.68 -19.34
C GLU A 355 -13.19 8.44 -18.52
N TYR A 356 -13.90 8.20 -17.42
CA TYR A 356 -13.81 6.98 -16.64
C TYR A 356 -14.10 5.75 -17.49
N GLU A 357 -15.21 5.77 -18.24
CA GLU A 357 -15.58 4.67 -19.15
C GLU A 357 -14.51 4.40 -20.22
N ARG A 358 -13.89 5.46 -20.78
CA ARG A 358 -12.79 5.32 -21.74
C ARG A 358 -11.55 4.71 -21.09
N LYS A 359 -11.24 5.08 -19.85
CA LYS A 359 -10.09 4.53 -19.12
C LYS A 359 -10.26 3.04 -18.81
N LEU A 360 -11.50 2.57 -18.64
CA LEU A 360 -11.81 1.14 -18.52
C LEU A 360 -11.61 0.33 -19.82
N GLN A 361 -11.37 0.98 -20.97
CA GLN A 361 -11.16 0.29 -22.25
C GLN A 361 -9.71 -0.17 -22.47
N TYR A 362 -8.79 0.20 -21.58
CA TYR A 362 -7.40 -0.24 -21.59
C TYR A 362 -6.98 -0.67 -20.19
N ASP A 363 -5.82 -1.30 -20.10
CA ASP A 363 -5.28 -1.67 -18.80
C ASP A 363 -4.66 -0.46 -18.09
N TYR A 364 -5.49 0.26 -17.35
CA TYR A 364 -5.08 1.41 -16.54
C TYR A 364 -4.17 1.02 -15.36
N THR A 365 -4.01 -0.28 -15.06
CA THR A 365 -3.14 -0.75 -13.97
C THR A 365 -1.69 -0.86 -14.41
N ASP A 366 -1.43 -1.01 -15.71
CA ASP A 366 -0.09 -1.07 -16.26
C ASP A 366 0.56 0.31 -16.27
N LEU A 367 1.30 0.60 -15.21
CA LEU A 367 2.05 1.85 -15.06
C LEU A 367 3.42 1.86 -15.74
N THR A 368 3.80 0.81 -16.47
CA THR A 368 4.95 0.91 -17.39
C THR A 368 4.55 1.67 -18.65
N ASP A 369 3.30 1.46 -19.09
CA ASP A 369 2.78 2.02 -20.33
C ASP A 369 1.82 3.19 -20.14
N HIS A 370 0.97 3.11 -19.11
CA HIS A 370 -0.14 4.05 -18.88
C HIS A 370 0.08 4.95 -17.66
N CYS A 371 1.33 5.09 -17.20
CA CYS A 371 1.68 5.98 -16.09
C CYS A 371 1.13 7.40 -16.30
N HIS A 372 1.43 8.00 -17.45
CA HIS A 372 1.07 9.39 -17.74
C HIS A 372 -0.36 9.59 -18.25
N ASP A 373 -1.11 8.49 -18.43
CA ASP A 373 -2.57 8.52 -18.66
C ASP A 373 -3.35 8.63 -17.34
N SER A 374 -2.66 8.63 -16.19
CA SER A 374 -3.26 8.76 -14.86
C SER A 374 -3.70 10.18 -14.55
N SER A 375 -4.82 10.33 -13.83
CA SER A 375 -5.35 11.66 -13.45
C SER A 375 -4.37 12.48 -12.59
N LEU A 376 -3.58 11.82 -11.75
CA LEU A 376 -2.56 12.45 -10.94
C LEU A 376 -1.26 11.65 -11.01
N VAL A 377 -0.16 12.35 -11.30
CA VAL A 377 1.20 11.79 -11.31
C VAL A 377 2.10 12.67 -10.45
N VAL A 378 2.72 12.08 -9.43
CA VAL A 378 3.57 12.78 -8.46
C VAL A 378 5.03 12.44 -8.68
N LYS A 379 5.83 13.47 -8.97
CA LYS A 379 7.28 13.32 -9.14
C LYS A 379 7.99 12.99 -7.82
N ALA A 380 8.94 12.07 -7.88
CA ALA A 380 9.84 11.75 -6.78
C ALA A 380 10.87 12.87 -6.54
N GLU A 381 10.84 13.47 -5.35
CA GLU A 381 11.76 14.53 -4.95
C GLU A 381 12.25 14.27 -3.52
N ARG A 382 13.56 14.31 -3.31
CA ARG A 382 14.17 13.89 -2.06
C ARG A 382 13.58 14.65 -0.86
N GLY A 383 13.20 13.90 0.17
CA GLY A 383 12.68 14.43 1.43
C GLY A 383 11.19 14.80 1.38
N LYS A 384 10.57 14.78 0.20
CA LYS A 384 9.13 14.97 0.03
C LYS A 384 8.38 13.73 0.50
N ALA A 385 7.27 13.96 1.19
CA ALA A 385 6.28 12.92 1.48
C ALA A 385 5.00 13.18 0.70
N ILE A 386 4.28 12.11 0.37
CA ILE A 386 2.86 12.17 0.05
C ILE A 386 2.08 11.32 1.06
N MET A 387 0.87 11.77 1.38
CA MET A 387 -0.03 11.11 2.31
C MET A 387 -1.43 11.04 1.72
N TRP A 388 -2.06 9.87 1.78
CA TRP A 388 -3.46 9.71 1.38
C TRP A 388 -4.19 8.73 2.31
N TYR A 389 -5.51 8.75 2.21
CA TYR A 389 -6.40 7.87 2.97
C TYR A 389 -6.95 6.78 2.06
N ASN A 390 -6.82 5.51 2.48
CA ASN A 390 -7.32 4.37 1.72
C ASN A 390 -8.79 4.05 2.03
N HIS A 391 -9.33 4.60 3.13
CA HIS A 391 -10.70 4.36 3.59
C HIS A 391 -11.48 5.66 3.82
N ASN A 392 -12.80 5.55 3.75
CA ASN A 392 -13.73 6.52 4.28
C ASN A 392 -13.77 6.42 5.81
N LEU A 393 -14.17 7.50 6.48
CA LEU A 393 -14.67 7.41 7.84
C LEU A 393 -16.17 7.14 7.79
N ASP A 394 -16.63 6.27 8.67
CA ASP A 394 -18.05 6.08 8.92
C ASP A 394 -18.63 7.37 9.51
N PRO A 395 -19.69 7.95 8.92
CA PRO A 395 -20.21 9.26 9.31
C PRO A 395 -20.95 9.25 10.65
N GLU A 396 -21.41 8.09 11.13
CA GLU A 396 -22.13 7.97 12.40
C GLU A 396 -21.18 7.76 13.57
N THR A 397 -20.10 7.00 13.34
CA THR A 397 -19.19 6.56 14.39
C THR A 397 -17.83 7.25 14.38
N GLY A 398 -17.49 7.96 13.30
CA GLY A 398 -16.17 8.56 13.10
C GLY A 398 -15.05 7.52 13.00
N TRP A 399 -15.37 6.23 12.81
CA TRP A 399 -14.41 5.13 12.76
C TRP A 399 -14.08 4.72 11.31
N LEU A 400 -13.20 3.73 11.13
CA LEU A 400 -12.81 3.27 9.80
C LEU A 400 -14.01 2.65 9.07
N GLY A 401 -14.28 3.14 7.86
CA GLY A 401 -15.36 2.67 6.99
C GLY A 401 -14.86 2.02 5.70
N THR A 402 -15.66 2.11 4.64
CA THR A 402 -15.40 1.45 3.34
C THR A 402 -14.13 1.94 2.65
N SER A 403 -13.54 1.09 1.81
CA SER A 403 -12.37 1.44 1.00
C SER A 403 -12.68 2.50 -0.05
N ARG A 404 -11.69 3.33 -0.42
CA ARG A 404 -11.81 4.36 -1.45
C ARG A 404 -11.26 3.85 -2.78
N GLY A 405 -12.13 3.58 -3.76
CA GLY A 405 -11.72 3.12 -5.10
C GLY A 405 -10.75 4.06 -5.82
N HIS A 406 -10.85 5.37 -5.59
CA HIS A 406 -9.92 6.36 -6.16
C HIS A 406 -8.49 6.26 -5.60
N SER A 407 -8.27 5.53 -4.50
CA SER A 407 -6.93 5.34 -3.90
C SER A 407 -6.04 4.35 -4.64
N LEU A 408 -6.53 3.79 -5.75
CA LEU A 408 -5.74 3.01 -6.67
C LEU A 408 -4.51 3.82 -7.08
N HIS A 409 -3.32 3.25 -6.89
CA HIS A 409 -2.07 3.94 -7.15
C HIS A 409 -0.95 2.94 -7.43
N GLY A 410 0.15 3.41 -8.00
CA GLY A 410 1.35 2.59 -8.13
C GLY A 410 2.59 3.39 -8.49
N GLY A 411 3.70 2.68 -8.65
CA GLY A 411 4.99 3.24 -9.03
C GLY A 411 5.24 3.08 -10.53
N CYS A 412 5.38 4.20 -11.24
CA CYS A 412 5.76 4.17 -12.64
C CYS A 412 7.17 3.60 -12.84
N GLU A 413 7.43 3.11 -14.04
CA GLU A 413 8.75 2.59 -14.41
C GLU A 413 9.86 3.62 -14.17
N VAL A 414 10.94 3.18 -13.53
CA VAL A 414 12.18 3.96 -13.46
C VAL A 414 12.93 3.84 -14.78
N ILE A 415 12.98 4.92 -15.56
CA ILE A 415 13.68 4.92 -16.85
C ILE A 415 15.18 5.15 -16.66
N ARG A 416 15.56 6.09 -15.78
CA ARG A 416 16.97 6.40 -15.49
C ARG A 416 17.18 6.74 -14.01
N GLY A 417 18.29 6.23 -13.47
CA GLY A 417 18.65 6.40 -12.07
C GLY A 417 18.10 5.26 -11.21
N VAL A 418 17.94 5.51 -9.91
CA VAL A 418 17.39 4.53 -8.95
C VAL A 418 16.39 5.28 -8.09
N LYS A 419 15.21 4.71 -7.85
CA LYS A 419 14.22 5.29 -6.94
C LYS A 419 14.29 4.57 -5.59
N TRP A 420 14.53 5.33 -4.53
CA TRP A 420 14.35 4.87 -3.16
C TRP A 420 13.14 5.54 -2.54
N ILE A 421 12.26 4.72 -1.98
CA ILE A 421 11.14 5.21 -1.17
C ILE A 421 11.13 4.53 0.20
N ALA A 422 10.41 5.12 1.13
CA ALA A 422 9.97 4.42 2.33
C ALA A 422 8.47 4.66 2.53
N ASN A 423 7.77 3.67 3.07
CA ASN A 423 6.34 3.74 3.34
C ASN A 423 6.08 3.48 4.83
N ASN A 424 5.26 4.31 5.44
CA ASN A 424 4.59 4.01 6.70
C ASN A 424 3.10 3.87 6.44
N TRP A 425 2.57 2.67 6.67
CA TRP A 425 1.14 2.44 6.74
C TRP A 425 0.64 2.62 8.16
N ILE A 426 -0.49 3.29 8.32
CA ILE A 426 -1.17 3.43 9.61
C ILE A 426 -2.36 2.49 9.63
N SER A 427 -2.27 1.45 10.47
CA SER A 427 -3.20 0.33 10.47
C SER A 427 -4.27 0.52 11.53
N VAL A 428 -5.53 0.36 11.14
CA VAL A 428 -6.70 0.49 12.03
C VAL A 428 -7.66 -0.64 11.70
N ASP A 429 -8.10 -1.38 12.71
CA ASP A 429 -9.15 -2.38 12.54
C ASP A 429 -10.50 -1.70 12.38
N ASP A 430 -11.28 -2.12 11.39
CA ASP A 430 -12.64 -1.64 11.16
C ASP A 430 -13.56 -1.95 12.36
N VAL A 431 -13.27 -3.02 13.10
CA VAL A 431 -13.96 -3.35 14.35
C VAL A 431 -13.25 -2.67 15.51
N TYR A 432 -13.85 -1.57 16.00
CA TYR A 432 -13.33 -0.77 17.12
C TYR A 432 -12.92 -1.61 18.35
N ALA A 433 -13.77 -2.55 18.77
CA ALA A 433 -13.48 -3.41 19.92
C ALA A 433 -12.21 -4.26 19.72
N ARG A 434 -11.93 -4.69 18.48
CA ARG A 434 -10.69 -5.42 18.15
C ARG A 434 -9.47 -4.51 18.23
N GLN A 435 -9.55 -3.30 17.65
CA GLN A 435 -8.48 -2.31 17.76
C GLN A 435 -8.18 -1.96 19.22
N GLN A 436 -9.20 -1.72 20.05
CA GLN A 436 -9.03 -1.38 21.46
C GLN A 436 -8.36 -2.52 22.23
N ARG A 437 -8.85 -3.76 22.08
CA ARG A 437 -8.23 -4.94 22.72
C ARG A 437 -6.76 -5.12 22.32
N TYR A 438 -6.47 -4.87 21.04
CA TYR A 438 -5.11 -4.92 20.52
C TYR A 438 -4.21 -3.87 21.18
N MET A 439 -4.66 -2.61 21.23
CA MET A 439 -3.93 -1.52 21.88
C MET A 439 -3.78 -1.74 23.38
N ASP A 440 -4.81 -2.21 24.08
CA ASP A 440 -4.77 -2.51 25.52
C ASP A 440 -3.70 -3.56 25.85
N LYS A 441 -3.62 -4.62 25.03
CA LYS A 441 -2.60 -5.67 25.18
C LYS A 441 -1.19 -5.15 24.92
N LEU A 442 -1.01 -4.25 23.95
CA LEU A 442 0.30 -3.72 23.60
C LEU A 442 0.74 -2.54 24.46
N ARG A 443 -0.19 -1.84 25.13
CA ARG A 443 0.08 -0.64 25.94
C ARG A 443 1.29 -0.77 26.88
N PRO A 444 1.53 -1.89 27.59
CA PRO A 444 2.72 -2.06 28.43
C PRO A 444 4.06 -2.00 27.69
N PHE A 445 4.06 -2.30 26.39
CA PHE A 445 5.24 -2.30 25.52
C PHE A 445 5.35 -1.02 24.68
N LEU A 446 4.31 -0.20 24.66
CA LEU A 446 4.33 1.08 23.97
C LEU A 446 5.17 2.09 24.74
N ARG A 447 5.74 3.03 23.99
CA ARG A 447 6.49 4.11 24.61
C ARG A 447 5.53 5.12 25.22
N ALA A 448 5.92 5.60 26.40
CA ALA A 448 5.37 6.82 26.96
C ALA A 448 5.64 7.97 25.97
N THR A 449 4.58 8.52 25.40
CA THR A 449 4.68 9.77 24.65
C THR A 449 4.85 10.95 25.61
N PRO A 450 5.61 11.98 25.25
CA PRO A 450 5.54 13.25 25.94
C PRO A 450 4.08 13.72 25.91
N SER A 451 3.54 14.10 27.08
CA SER A 451 2.18 14.64 27.18
C SER A 451 1.91 15.68 26.09
N HIS A 452 0.96 15.38 25.20
CA HIS A 452 0.48 16.32 24.18
C HIS A 452 -0.33 17.49 24.78
N SER A 453 -0.41 17.62 26.11
CA SER A 453 -1.09 18.73 26.81
C SER A 453 -0.54 20.13 26.53
N ASN A 454 0.54 20.25 25.75
CA ASN A 454 1.16 21.53 25.38
C ASN A 454 1.02 21.89 23.89
N LEU A 455 0.44 21.05 23.04
CA LEU A 455 -0.06 21.50 21.74
C LEU A 455 -1.35 22.26 22.03
N ARG A 456 -1.25 23.58 22.22
CA ARG A 456 -2.43 24.44 22.29
C ARG A 456 -3.26 24.14 21.04
N THR A 457 -4.44 23.57 21.25
CA THR A 457 -5.55 23.65 20.31
C THR A 457 -5.95 25.12 20.21
N HIS A 458 -5.16 25.92 19.51
CA HIS A 458 -5.68 27.12 18.92
C HIS A 458 -6.75 26.64 17.93
N LYS A 459 -8.02 26.84 18.28
CA LYS A 459 -9.09 26.99 17.31
C LYS A 459 -8.61 28.05 16.31
N ILE A 460 -7.94 27.62 15.25
CA ILE A 460 -7.73 28.45 14.08
C ILE A 460 -9.11 28.54 13.47
N THR A 461 -9.83 29.60 13.84
CA THR A 461 -10.88 30.12 12.98
C THR A 461 -10.21 30.39 11.64
N GLU A 462 -10.68 29.72 10.60
CA GLU A 462 -10.30 29.99 9.22
C GLU A 462 -10.60 31.46 8.93
N THR A 463 -9.61 32.32 9.16
CA THR A 463 -9.64 33.72 8.77
C THR A 463 -8.48 33.92 7.84
N THR A 464 -8.82 34.19 6.59
CA THR A 464 -7.92 34.73 5.57
C THR A 464 -7.24 35.98 6.14
N PRO A 465 -5.90 36.07 6.16
CA PRO A 465 -5.24 37.27 6.64
C PRO A 465 -5.50 38.42 5.65
N ASP A 466 -6.13 39.47 6.14
CA ASP A 466 -6.26 40.74 5.44
C ASP A 466 -4.87 41.31 5.11
N ARG A 467 -4.72 41.75 3.86
CA ARG A 467 -3.46 42.14 3.21
C ARG A 467 -3.09 43.59 3.57
N SER A 468 -3.08 43.93 4.85
CA SER A 468 -2.89 45.33 5.28
C SER A 468 -1.98 45.55 6.50
N GLN A 469 -1.48 44.51 7.18
CA GLN A 469 -0.64 44.69 8.37
C GLN A 469 0.57 43.73 8.47
N SER A 470 1.40 43.68 7.42
CA SER A 470 2.74 43.05 7.53
C SER A 470 3.83 43.72 6.70
N VAL A 471 3.56 44.91 6.13
CA VAL A 471 4.54 45.66 5.31
C VAL A 471 5.41 46.64 6.14
N SER A 472 5.09 46.91 7.42
CA SER A 472 5.81 47.95 8.18
C SER A 472 7.04 47.50 8.97
N LYS A 473 7.54 46.26 8.79
CA LYS A 473 8.77 45.79 9.48
C LYS A 473 9.84 45.18 8.59
N LEU A 474 9.68 45.22 7.26
CA LEU A 474 10.70 44.73 6.31
C LEU A 474 11.32 45.84 5.43
N GLU A 475 11.07 47.12 5.76
CA GLU A 475 11.66 48.28 5.08
C GLU A 475 12.55 49.09 6.04
N LYS A 476 13.60 48.46 6.54
CA LYS A 476 14.82 49.15 7.00
C LYS A 476 16.01 48.32 6.59
N ASN A 477 16.31 48.36 5.29
CA ASN A 477 17.66 48.27 4.71
C ASN A 477 17.52 48.08 3.19
N THR A 478 17.12 49.14 2.51
CA THR A 478 17.38 49.33 1.08
C THR A 478 18.31 50.53 0.91
N ASN A 479 19.48 50.28 0.34
CA ASN A 479 20.24 51.18 -0.53
C ASN A 479 20.79 50.24 -1.61
N ILE A 480 20.01 49.97 -2.67
CA ILE A 480 19.91 50.72 -3.94
C ILE A 480 21.26 50.85 -4.64
N SER A 481 21.37 50.15 -5.78
CA SER A 481 21.84 50.67 -7.08
C SER A 481 21.84 49.50 -8.08
N SER A 482 20.67 49.10 -8.60
CA SER A 482 20.16 49.48 -9.93
C SER A 482 21.16 49.29 -11.08
N TYR A 483 20.91 48.28 -11.92
CA TYR A 483 21.20 48.37 -13.35
C TYR A 483 20.04 47.77 -14.15
N SER A 484 19.40 48.64 -14.92
CA SER A 484 18.39 48.33 -15.94
C SER A 484 19.08 48.06 -17.27
N SER A 485 18.43 47.23 -18.06
CA SER A 485 18.79 46.66 -19.36
C SER A 485 18.87 47.67 -20.51
N ARG A 486 19.73 47.40 -21.51
CA ARG A 486 19.45 47.47 -22.96
C ARG A 486 20.68 47.15 -23.85
N LYS A 487 20.46 46.19 -24.76
CA LYS A 487 20.81 46.09 -26.20
C LYS A 487 21.95 46.96 -26.79
N ASP A 488 22.93 46.31 -27.43
CA ASP A 488 23.16 46.26 -28.91
C ASP A 488 24.65 46.06 -29.32
N ALA A 489 24.82 45.27 -30.39
CA ALA A 489 25.85 45.30 -31.46
C ALA A 489 27.31 44.79 -31.26
N ASN A 490 27.67 43.85 -32.16
CA ASN A 490 28.95 43.58 -32.86
C ASN A 490 30.25 44.26 -32.34
N ASP A 491 31.34 43.49 -32.20
CA ASP A 491 32.36 43.27 -33.25
C ASP A 491 33.44 42.25 -32.79
N LYS A 492 34.21 41.81 -33.77
CA LYS A 492 35.16 40.69 -33.91
C LYS A 492 36.35 40.57 -32.93
N GLN A 493 36.95 39.36 -33.04
CA GLN A 493 38.38 38.98 -32.98
C GLN A 493 38.92 38.28 -31.72
N GLU A 494 39.05 36.95 -31.86
CA GLU A 494 40.15 36.08 -31.37
C GLU A 494 41.56 36.72 -31.57
N PRO A 495 42.66 36.27 -30.90
CA PRO A 495 42.97 34.84 -30.71
C PRO A 495 43.95 34.38 -29.57
N VAL A 496 44.05 33.03 -29.46
CA VAL A 496 45.18 32.15 -29.03
C VAL A 496 45.59 32.00 -27.53
N GLU A 497 45.57 30.72 -27.10
CA GLU A 497 46.14 29.98 -25.93
C GLU A 497 47.71 30.09 -25.74
N PRO A 498 48.45 29.45 -24.78
CA PRO A 498 48.14 28.22 -24.01
C PRO A 498 48.64 28.07 -22.53
N ILE A 499 48.01 27.09 -21.86
CA ILE A 499 48.52 25.98 -20.98
C ILE A 499 49.77 26.19 -20.12
N CYS A 500 49.65 25.92 -18.81
CA CYS A 500 50.68 25.24 -17.99
C CYS A 500 50.09 24.60 -16.71
N THR A 501 50.28 23.28 -16.57
CA THR A 501 50.19 22.49 -15.32
C THR A 501 51.57 22.39 -14.66
N PRO A 502 51.66 22.00 -13.37
CA PRO A 502 52.85 21.31 -12.86
C PRO A 502 52.54 19.91 -12.27
N GLN A 503 53.47 19.00 -12.57
CA GLN A 503 53.52 17.58 -12.24
C GLN A 503 53.92 17.26 -10.80
N MET A 504 53.55 16.02 -10.43
CA MET A 504 54.01 15.22 -9.30
C MET A 504 55.52 14.89 -9.36
N TYR A 505 56.10 14.63 -8.19
CA TYR A 505 57.35 13.88 -8.04
C TYR A 505 57.08 12.43 -7.61
N ASP A 506 58.02 11.61 -8.05
CA ASP A 506 58.13 10.15 -8.12
C ASP A 506 58.79 9.54 -6.86
N GLU A 507 59.10 8.24 -6.95
CA GLU A 507 59.93 7.35 -6.11
C GLU A 507 59.11 6.28 -5.36
N THR A 508 59.27 4.97 -5.58
CA THR A 508 60.26 4.14 -6.32
C THR A 508 59.65 2.76 -6.57
#